data_AF-W1NTX1-F1
#
_entry.id   AF-W1NTX1-F1
#
_cell.length_a   1.000
_cell.length_b   1.000
_cell.length_c   1.000
_cell.angle_alpha   90.00
_cell.angle_beta   90.00
_cell.angle_gamma   90.00
#
_symmetry.space_group_name_H-M   'P 1'
#
loop_
_entity.id
_entity.type
_entity.pdbx_description
1 polymer ?
#
loop_
_entity_poly.entity_id
_entity_poly.type
_entity_poly.pdbx_seq_one_letter_code
_entity_poly.pdbx_strand_id
1 'polypeptide(L)'
;MEVVKAIAKQASAEHDRAALRFDMKTHSYGQLISATWQMLQELEAATTKSFQSEGVVGGKWSLGGARVGILAKPSAEFVAGVLATWFGSGVHPDVAECSVLGLSDEDYGQVVCAVIVPEASARERAKQESRPAMTLEVLQAWAKDKLAPYKIPTKLFVLDAFKRNHMGKVNKKDLKKELEQLEQ
;
A
#
# COMPACT_ATOMS: atom_id res chain seq x y z
N MET A 1 40.37 5.16 -6.01
CA MET A 1 40.22 3.70 -5.86
C MET A 1 40.94 3.14 -4.63
N GLU A 2 41.97 3.84 -4.10
CA GLU A 2 42.67 3.48 -2.86
C GLU A 2 41.82 3.69 -1.59
N VAL A 3 40.97 4.72 -1.55
CA VAL A 3 40.07 4.98 -0.40
C VAL A 3 39.06 3.84 -0.21
N VAL A 4 38.53 3.28 -1.29
CA VAL A 4 37.59 2.14 -1.24
C VAL A 4 38.30 0.87 -0.76
N LYS A 5 39.56 0.66 -1.17
CA LYS A 5 40.38 -0.46 -0.66
C LYS A 5 40.76 -0.29 0.81
N ALA A 6 41.05 0.94 1.26
CA ALA A 6 41.34 1.24 2.66
C ALA A 6 40.11 1.03 3.55
N ILE A 7 38.93 1.50 3.10
CA ILE A 7 37.65 1.27 3.78
C ILE A 7 37.30 -0.22 3.81
N ALA A 8 37.55 -0.98 2.74
CA ALA A 8 37.34 -2.44 2.73
C ALA A 8 38.28 -3.17 3.69
N LYS A 9 39.55 -2.74 3.80
CA LYS A 9 40.52 -3.29 4.78
C LYS A 9 40.13 -2.98 6.21
N GLN A 10 39.60 -1.78 6.47
CA GLN A 10 39.19 -1.34 7.80
C GLN A 10 37.85 -1.97 8.22
N ALA A 11 36.91 -2.12 7.28
CA ALA A 11 35.69 -2.89 7.47
C ALA A 11 36.00 -4.36 7.76
N SER A 12 36.97 -4.98 7.07
CA SER A 12 37.40 -6.37 7.32
C SER A 12 37.91 -6.61 8.74
N ALA A 13 38.40 -5.58 9.45
CA ALA A 13 38.82 -5.69 10.85
C ALA A 13 37.66 -5.55 11.86
N GLU A 14 36.51 -4.99 11.44
CA GLU A 14 35.31 -4.85 12.28
C GLU A 14 34.28 -5.98 12.10
N HIS A 15 34.48 -6.87 11.11
CA HIS A 15 33.57 -7.98 10.80
C HIS A 15 33.40 -9.01 11.94
N ASP A 16 34.34 -9.07 12.89
CA ASP A 16 34.32 -10.01 14.03
C ASP A 16 33.91 -9.37 15.36
N ARG A 17 33.59 -8.07 15.39
CA ARG A 17 33.04 -7.46 16.60
C ARG A 17 31.61 -7.93 16.83
N ALA A 18 31.36 -8.40 18.05
CA ALA A 18 30.03 -8.72 18.55
C ALA A 18 29.10 -7.51 18.37
N ALA A 19 28.15 -7.60 17.44
CA ALA A 19 27.18 -6.55 17.18
C ALA A 19 25.98 -6.67 18.12
N LEU A 20 25.48 -7.89 18.28
CA LEU A 20 24.30 -8.20 19.08
C LEU A 20 24.48 -9.56 19.77
N ARG A 21 24.04 -9.65 21.02
CA ARG A 21 23.89 -10.92 21.73
C ARG A 21 22.41 -11.19 21.97
N PHE A 22 21.92 -12.29 21.43
CA PHE A 22 20.53 -12.72 21.59
C PHE A 22 20.53 -14.21 21.89
N ASP A 23 19.83 -14.62 22.95
CA ASP A 23 19.71 -16.01 23.40
C ASP A 23 21.06 -16.77 23.48
N MET A 24 22.01 -16.20 24.24
CA MET A 24 23.38 -16.71 24.42
C MET A 24 24.26 -16.80 23.16
N LYS A 25 23.77 -16.38 21.99
CA LYS A 25 24.55 -16.36 20.75
C LYS A 25 25.00 -14.94 20.43
N THR A 26 26.25 -14.82 19.99
CA THR A 26 26.84 -13.55 19.56
C THR A 26 26.83 -13.48 18.04
N HIS A 27 26.16 -12.48 17.49
CA HIS A 27 26.14 -12.22 16.06
C HIS A 27 27.04 -11.04 15.74
N SER A 28 27.92 -11.22 14.75
CA SER A 28 28.77 -10.15 14.26
C SER A 28 28.05 -9.30 13.21
N TYR A 29 28.55 -8.09 12.95
CA TYR A 29 27.99 -7.22 11.91
C TYR A 29 28.02 -7.90 10.53
N GLY A 30 29.06 -8.68 10.23
CA GLY A 30 29.15 -9.45 8.99
C GLY A 30 28.02 -10.47 8.85
N GLN A 31 27.69 -11.17 9.94
CA GLN A 31 26.58 -12.14 9.93
C GLN A 31 25.22 -11.46 9.79
N LEU A 32 25.01 -10.33 10.46
CA LEU A 32 23.77 -9.58 10.34
C LEU A 32 23.58 -9.04 8.92
N ILE A 33 24.64 -8.47 8.33
CA ILE A 33 24.60 -7.96 6.95
C ILE A 33 24.33 -9.10 5.97
N SER A 34 25.01 -10.24 6.11
CA SER A 34 24.78 -11.43 5.28
C SER A 34 23.35 -11.96 5.40
N ALA A 35 22.81 -12.03 6.62
CA ALA A 35 21.44 -12.50 6.85
C ALA A 35 20.41 -11.52 6.26
N THR A 36 20.63 -10.21 6.40
CA THR A 36 19.77 -9.19 5.76
C THR A 36 19.85 -9.24 4.25
N TRP A 37 21.03 -9.54 3.68
CA TRP A 37 21.20 -9.72 2.24
C TRP A 37 20.43 -10.96 1.74
N GLN A 38 20.52 -12.09 2.45
CA GLN A 38 19.76 -13.29 2.13
C GLN A 38 18.25 -13.06 2.22
N MET A 39 17.78 -12.40 3.28
CA MET A 39 16.37 -12.03 3.38
C MET A 39 15.94 -11.10 2.25
N LEU A 40 16.79 -10.14 1.86
CA LEU A 40 16.52 -9.26 0.72
C LEU A 40 16.44 -10.05 -0.59
N GLN A 41 17.34 -11.00 -0.82
CA GLN A 41 17.31 -11.89 -1.98
C GLN A 41 16.10 -12.82 -1.98
N GLU A 42 15.67 -13.32 -0.82
CA GLU A 42 14.46 -14.14 -0.70
C GLU A 42 13.18 -13.30 -0.94
N LEU A 43 13.15 -12.06 -0.47
CA LEU A 43 12.09 -11.09 -0.76
C LEU A 43 12.07 -10.68 -2.24
N GLU A 44 13.24 -10.46 -2.85
CA GLU A 44 13.38 -10.22 -4.29
C GLU A 44 12.98 -11.45 -5.11
N ALA A 45 13.32 -12.66 -4.67
CA ALA A 45 12.90 -13.90 -5.32
C ALA A 45 11.40 -14.17 -5.15
N ALA A 46 10.81 -13.81 -4.00
CA ALA A 46 9.38 -13.92 -3.75
C ALA A 46 8.57 -12.92 -4.59
N THR A 47 9.05 -11.67 -4.71
CA THR A 47 8.48 -10.68 -5.62
C THR A 47 8.66 -11.09 -7.09
N THR A 48 9.78 -11.73 -7.44
CA THR A 48 10.03 -12.25 -8.79
C THR A 48 9.14 -13.47 -9.12
N LYS A 49 8.80 -14.33 -8.16
CA LYS A 49 7.82 -15.43 -8.35
C LYS A 49 6.40 -14.92 -8.59
N SER A 50 6.03 -13.75 -8.06
CA SER A 50 4.77 -13.08 -8.42
C SER A 50 4.84 -12.27 -9.71
N PHE A 51 6.02 -12.20 -10.36
CA PHE A 51 6.27 -11.31 -11.51
C PHE A 51 6.70 -12.05 -12.79
N GLN A 52 6.76 -13.38 -12.80
CA GLN A 52 6.93 -14.14 -14.05
C GLN A 52 5.59 -14.64 -14.60
N SER A 53 4.87 -13.73 -15.26
CA SER A 53 4.26 -14.02 -16.55
C SER A 53 4.36 -12.79 -17.46
N GLU A 54 5.37 -12.86 -18.33
CA GLU A 54 5.51 -12.21 -19.64
C GLU A 54 5.59 -10.68 -19.77
N GLY A 55 6.76 -10.24 -20.29
CA GLY A 55 6.80 -9.37 -21.46
C GLY A 55 6.78 -7.86 -21.21
N VAL A 56 7.97 -7.26 -21.10
CA VAL A 56 8.14 -5.83 -21.38
C VAL A 56 8.03 -5.61 -22.89
N VAL A 57 6.82 -5.34 -23.37
CA VAL A 57 6.54 -4.56 -24.59
C VAL A 57 5.32 -3.71 -24.27
N GLY A 58 5.36 -2.41 -24.59
CA GLY A 58 4.38 -1.40 -24.18
C GLY A 58 2.93 -1.90 -24.14
N GLY A 59 2.42 -2.13 -22.92
CA GLY A 59 1.13 -2.79 -22.74
C GLY A 59 0.73 -2.81 -21.27
N LYS A 60 -0.49 -2.34 -21.02
CA LYS A 60 -1.29 -2.38 -19.79
C LYS A 60 -0.86 -3.47 -18.78
N TRP A 61 -0.18 -3.08 -17.71
CA TRP A 61 0.05 -3.95 -16.54
C TRP A 61 -1.28 -4.20 -15.82
N SER A 62 -1.84 -5.40 -15.91
CA SER A 62 -2.93 -5.88 -15.05
C SER A 62 -2.36 -6.70 -13.91
N LEU A 63 -2.00 -6.04 -12.81
CA LEU A 63 -1.90 -6.73 -11.52
C LEU A 63 -3.33 -7.24 -11.22
N GLY A 64 -3.51 -8.56 -11.20
CA GLY A 64 -4.77 -9.20 -10.85
C GLY A 64 -5.06 -9.00 -9.38
N GLY A 65 -5.62 -7.84 -9.03
CA GLY A 65 -5.88 -7.41 -7.67
C GLY A 65 -6.12 -5.92 -7.65
N ALA A 66 -6.77 -5.44 -6.58
CA ALA A 66 -7.18 -4.05 -6.58
C ALA A 66 -6.00 -3.07 -6.51
N ARG A 67 -6.14 -1.85 -7.02
CA ARG A 67 -5.02 -0.87 -7.01
C ARG A 67 -5.22 0.16 -5.91
N VAL A 68 -4.25 0.30 -5.00
CA VAL A 68 -4.35 1.26 -3.88
C VAL A 68 -3.44 2.47 -4.01
N GLY A 69 -4.03 3.67 -3.92
CA GLY A 69 -3.28 4.91 -3.71
C GLY A 69 -3.49 5.52 -2.33
N ILE A 70 -2.45 5.74 -1.52
CA ILE A 70 -2.60 6.45 -0.23
C ILE A 70 -2.08 7.90 -0.33
N LEU A 71 -2.91 8.88 0.05
CA LEU A 71 -2.64 10.32 0.15
C LEU A 71 -3.28 10.92 1.42
N ALA A 72 -3.04 10.32 2.58
CA ALA A 72 -3.17 11.04 3.84
C ALA A 72 -1.79 11.61 4.21
N LYS A 73 -1.68 12.53 5.19
CA LYS A 73 -0.48 12.58 6.04
C LYS A 73 -0.54 11.32 6.88
N PRO A 74 0.01 10.18 6.43
CA PRO A 74 -0.33 8.94 7.08
C PRO A 74 0.51 8.87 8.34
N SER A 75 -0.10 8.62 9.49
CA SER A 75 0.69 8.00 10.55
C SER A 75 1.21 6.67 10.00
N ALA A 76 2.45 6.29 10.34
CA ALA A 76 3.04 5.03 9.89
C ALA A 76 2.12 3.83 10.19
N GLU A 77 1.35 3.93 11.28
CA GLU A 77 0.35 2.96 11.71
C GLU A 77 -0.85 2.82 10.75
N PHE A 78 -1.25 3.91 10.07
CA PHE A 78 -2.34 3.88 9.08
C PHE A 78 -1.90 3.12 7.83
N VAL A 79 -0.71 3.44 7.32
CA VAL A 79 -0.12 2.74 6.18
C VAL A 79 0.14 1.29 6.50
N ALA A 80 0.68 0.98 7.69
CA ALA A 80 0.89 -0.39 8.14
C ALA A 80 -0.44 -1.17 8.27
N GLY A 81 -1.50 -0.56 8.81
CA GLY A 81 -2.81 -1.22 8.95
C GLY A 81 -3.48 -1.53 7.60
N VAL A 82 -3.41 -0.59 6.66
CA VAL A 82 -3.91 -0.79 5.29
C VAL A 82 -3.08 -1.84 4.55
N LEU A 83 -1.75 -1.80 4.66
CA LEU A 83 -0.86 -2.78 4.02
C LEU A 83 -0.99 -4.18 4.64
N ALA A 84 -1.14 -4.30 5.96
CA ALA A 84 -1.35 -5.58 6.64
C ALA A 84 -2.68 -6.22 6.23
N THR A 85 -3.75 -5.41 6.18
CA THR A 85 -5.05 -5.83 5.66
C THR A 85 -4.92 -6.33 4.21
N TRP A 86 -4.09 -5.66 3.41
CA TRP A 86 -3.87 -6.00 2.02
C TRP A 86 -3.11 -7.32 1.81
N PHE A 87 -1.95 -7.48 2.45
CA PHE A 87 -1.09 -8.65 2.29
C PHE A 87 -1.62 -9.89 3.02
N GLY A 88 -2.50 -9.72 4.01
CA GLY A 88 -3.10 -10.80 4.79
C GLY A 88 -4.35 -11.45 4.18
N SER A 89 -4.78 -11.08 2.96
CA SER A 89 -5.99 -11.56 2.24
C SER A 89 -7.24 -10.65 2.31
N GLY A 90 -7.08 -9.33 2.51
CA GLY A 90 -8.18 -8.42 2.86
C GLY A 90 -8.46 -7.30 1.87
N VAL A 91 -8.73 -7.60 0.59
CA VAL A 91 -9.46 -6.64 -0.27
C VAL A 91 -10.93 -7.02 -0.25
N HIS A 92 -11.82 -6.04 -0.10
CA HIS A 92 -13.25 -6.30 -0.28
C HIS A 92 -13.48 -6.80 -1.72
N PRO A 93 -14.20 -7.93 -1.93
CA PRO A 93 -14.32 -8.56 -3.26
C PRO A 93 -14.93 -7.66 -4.33
N ASP A 94 -15.72 -6.68 -3.91
CA ASP A 94 -16.41 -5.74 -4.79
C ASP A 94 -15.59 -4.49 -5.18
N VAL A 95 -14.31 -4.45 -4.82
CA VAL A 95 -13.43 -3.29 -5.06
C VAL A 95 -12.36 -3.65 -6.09
N ALA A 96 -12.35 -2.92 -7.21
CA ALA A 96 -11.29 -3.01 -8.23
C ALA A 96 -10.12 -2.08 -7.93
N GLU A 97 -10.38 -0.88 -7.44
CA GLU A 97 -9.31 0.07 -7.07
C GLU A 97 -9.77 0.87 -5.88
N CYS A 98 -8.84 1.28 -5.02
CA CYS A 98 -9.15 2.22 -3.97
C CYS A 98 -8.06 3.29 -3.82
N SER A 99 -8.44 4.46 -3.33
CA SER A 99 -7.50 5.50 -2.97
C SER A 99 -7.96 6.08 -1.66
N VAL A 100 -7.09 6.08 -0.65
CA VAL A 100 -7.40 6.65 0.64
C VAL A 100 -6.68 7.98 0.77
N LEU A 101 -7.42 9.04 1.10
CA LEU A 101 -6.87 10.39 1.25
C LEU A 101 -7.40 11.08 2.50
N GLY A 102 -6.67 12.10 2.95
CA GLY A 102 -7.15 13.02 3.98
C GLY A 102 -7.92 14.16 3.34
N LEU A 103 -9.24 14.21 3.53
CA LEU A 103 -10.07 15.35 3.15
C LEU A 103 -10.17 16.34 4.30
N SER A 104 -10.29 17.62 3.97
CA SER A 104 -10.45 18.69 4.96
C SER A 104 -11.83 18.56 5.62
N ASP A 105 -11.88 18.81 6.92
CA ASP A 105 -13.09 18.63 7.73
C ASP A 105 -13.17 19.73 8.80
N GLU A 106 -14.37 20.25 9.06
CA GLU A 106 -14.56 21.38 9.97
C GLU A 106 -14.28 21.01 11.43
N ASP A 107 -14.68 19.80 11.84
CA ASP A 107 -14.59 19.34 13.22
C ASP A 107 -13.21 18.75 13.53
N TYR A 108 -12.64 17.99 12.59
CA TYR A 108 -11.42 17.23 12.81
C TYR A 108 -10.20 17.78 12.06
N GLY A 109 -10.36 18.84 11.27
CA GLY A 109 -9.34 19.40 10.40
C GLY A 109 -9.07 18.52 9.18
N GLN A 110 -8.82 17.22 9.37
CA GLN A 110 -8.77 16.22 8.31
C GLN A 110 -9.41 14.90 8.73
N VAL A 111 -10.16 14.29 7.81
CA VAL A 111 -10.77 12.97 8.00
C VAL A 111 -10.32 11.97 6.94
N VAL A 112 -10.39 10.68 7.29
CA VAL A 112 -10.04 9.59 6.37
C VAL A 112 -11.16 9.41 5.35
N CYS A 113 -10.84 9.68 4.09
CA CYS A 113 -11.73 9.51 2.96
C CYS A 113 -11.26 8.32 2.11
N ALA A 114 -12.15 7.36 1.88
CA ALA A 114 -11.94 6.28 0.94
C ALA A 114 -12.58 6.63 -0.41
N VAL A 115 -11.84 6.43 -1.49
CA VAL A 115 -12.35 6.53 -2.86
C VAL A 115 -12.23 5.16 -3.47
N ILE A 116 -13.30 4.66 -4.06
CA ILE A 116 -13.39 3.28 -4.51
C ILE A 116 -13.86 3.26 -5.95
N VAL A 117 -13.18 2.46 -6.77
CA VAL A 117 -13.65 2.02 -8.07
C VAL A 117 -14.16 0.60 -7.89
N PRO A 118 -15.47 0.35 -8.05
CA PRO A 118 -16.04 -0.99 -7.88
C PRO A 118 -15.54 -1.95 -8.95
N GLU A 119 -15.49 -3.23 -8.60
CA GLU A 119 -15.27 -4.32 -9.55
C GLU A 119 -16.39 -4.37 -10.60
N ALA A 120 -16.08 -4.86 -11.80
CA ALA A 120 -17.06 -4.90 -12.90
C ALA A 120 -18.35 -5.65 -12.50
N SER A 121 -18.19 -6.79 -11.82
CA SER A 121 -19.30 -7.59 -11.31
C SER A 121 -20.13 -6.84 -10.25
N ALA A 122 -19.49 -6.05 -9.39
CA ALA A 122 -20.18 -5.24 -8.39
C ALA A 122 -20.95 -4.09 -9.03
N ARG A 123 -20.39 -3.46 -10.08
CA ARG A 123 -21.07 -2.41 -10.85
C ARG A 123 -22.29 -2.95 -11.59
N GLU A 124 -22.23 -4.17 -12.12
CA GLU A 124 -23.37 -4.81 -12.78
C GLU A 124 -24.50 -5.13 -11.80
N ARG A 125 -24.20 -5.71 -10.65
CA ARG A 125 -25.19 -5.96 -9.58
C ARG A 125 -25.83 -4.67 -9.10
N ALA A 126 -25.04 -3.61 -8.91
CA ALA A 126 -25.52 -2.29 -8.53
C ALA A 126 -26.56 -1.74 -9.53
N LYS A 127 -26.31 -1.89 -10.84
CA LYS A 127 -27.24 -1.49 -11.90
C LYS A 127 -28.52 -2.32 -11.90
N GLN A 128 -28.40 -3.64 -11.75
CA GLN A 128 -29.57 -4.55 -11.73
C GLN A 128 -30.47 -4.29 -10.52
N GLU A 129 -29.86 -4.07 -9.36
CA GLU A 129 -30.56 -3.90 -8.08
C GLU A 129 -30.87 -2.42 -7.79
N SER A 130 -30.57 -1.50 -8.72
CA SER A 130 -30.76 -0.04 -8.59
C SER A 130 -30.25 0.52 -7.25
N ARG A 131 -29.11 0.00 -6.78
CA ARG A 131 -28.46 0.39 -5.52
C ARG A 131 -27.01 0.76 -5.75
N PRO A 132 -26.38 1.57 -4.87
CA PRO A 132 -24.96 1.86 -4.98
C PRO A 132 -24.11 0.59 -4.88
N ALA A 133 -23.03 0.53 -5.67
CA ALA A 133 -22.10 -0.60 -5.68
C ALA A 133 -21.34 -0.78 -4.36
N MET A 134 -21.21 0.29 -3.58
CA MET A 134 -20.61 0.28 -2.25
C MET A 134 -21.23 1.41 -1.44
N THR A 135 -21.55 1.15 -0.17
CA THR A 135 -21.98 2.18 0.79
C THR A 135 -20.94 2.35 1.88
N LEU A 136 -20.96 3.52 2.53
CA LEU A 136 -20.07 3.81 3.64
C LEU A 136 -20.26 2.79 4.78
N GLU A 137 -21.51 2.44 5.09
CA GLU A 137 -21.86 1.49 6.15
C GLU A 137 -21.24 0.11 5.91
N VAL A 138 -21.33 -0.42 4.68
CA VAL A 138 -20.75 -1.71 4.30
C VAL A 138 -19.23 -1.66 4.41
N LEU A 139 -18.61 -0.59 3.91
CA LEU A 139 -17.17 -0.40 4.01
C LEU A 139 -16.71 -0.32 5.47
N GLN A 140 -17.42 0.43 6.30
CA GLN A 140 -17.11 0.59 7.71
C GLN A 140 -17.29 -0.71 8.48
N ALA A 141 -18.37 -1.46 8.25
CA ALA A 141 -18.59 -2.77 8.86
C ALA A 141 -17.44 -3.72 8.53
N TRP A 142 -17.04 -3.79 7.26
CA TRP A 142 -15.90 -4.60 6.83
C TRP A 142 -14.56 -4.12 7.42
N ALA A 143 -14.39 -2.81 7.59
CA ALA A 143 -13.18 -2.22 8.15
C ALA A 143 -13.06 -2.38 9.67
N LYS A 144 -14.18 -2.44 10.42
CA LYS A 144 -14.19 -2.58 11.89
C LYS A 144 -13.48 -3.83 12.38
N ASP A 145 -13.59 -4.93 11.62
CA ASP A 145 -12.95 -6.20 11.98
C ASP A 145 -11.43 -6.20 11.73
N LYS A 146 -10.93 -5.22 10.98
CA LYS A 146 -9.54 -5.21 10.46
C LYS A 146 -8.72 -4.01 10.91
N LEU A 147 -9.38 -2.90 11.20
CA LEU A 147 -8.77 -1.61 11.50
C LEU A 147 -9.28 -1.08 12.84
N ALA A 148 -8.38 -0.40 13.56
CA ALA A 148 -8.77 0.35 14.76
C ALA A 148 -9.78 1.46 14.40
N PRO A 149 -10.71 1.82 15.31
CA PRO A 149 -11.82 2.75 15.01
C PRO A 149 -11.40 4.07 14.34
N TYR A 150 -10.27 4.66 14.76
CA TYR A 150 -9.76 5.92 14.23
C TYR A 150 -9.16 5.82 12.81
N LYS A 151 -8.95 4.61 12.28
CA LYS A 151 -8.45 4.36 10.92
C LYS A 151 -9.58 4.05 9.94
N ILE A 152 -10.81 3.92 10.44
CA ILE A 152 -11.96 3.59 9.62
C ILE A 152 -12.34 4.84 8.80
N PRO A 153 -12.53 4.72 7.47
CA PRO A 153 -12.98 5.84 6.66
C PRO A 153 -14.31 6.38 7.15
N THR A 154 -14.40 7.70 7.29
CA THR A 154 -15.63 8.42 7.63
C THR A 154 -16.31 9.00 6.40
N LYS A 155 -15.57 9.18 5.30
CA LYS A 155 -16.10 9.61 4.00
C LYS A 155 -15.83 8.55 2.92
N LEU A 156 -16.78 8.37 2.01
CA LEU A 156 -16.68 7.44 0.88
C LEU A 156 -17.12 8.12 -0.42
N PHE A 157 -16.29 8.00 -1.45
CA PHE A 157 -16.64 8.33 -2.83
C PHE A 157 -16.52 7.10 -3.72
N VAL A 158 -17.51 6.90 -4.58
CA VAL A 158 -17.50 5.81 -5.57
C VAL A 158 -17.32 6.42 -6.95
N LEU A 159 -16.23 6.05 -7.63
CA LEU A 159 -15.89 6.55 -8.96
C LEU A 159 -15.95 5.44 -10.00
N ASP A 160 -16.17 5.83 -11.26
CA ASP A 160 -16.13 4.88 -12.36
C ASP A 160 -14.71 4.45 -12.72
N ALA A 161 -13.75 5.37 -12.63
CA ALA A 161 -12.33 5.12 -12.85
C ALA A 161 -11.50 6.27 -12.28
N PHE A 162 -10.25 5.99 -11.89
CA PHE A 162 -9.31 7.05 -11.51
C PHE A 162 -8.70 7.74 -12.74
N LYS A 163 -8.57 9.07 -12.67
CA LYS A 163 -7.76 9.85 -13.63
C LYS A 163 -6.29 9.52 -13.43
N ARG A 164 -5.64 9.04 -14.49
CA ARG A 164 -4.24 8.60 -14.49
C ARG A 164 -3.39 9.46 -15.40
N ASN A 165 -2.12 9.61 -15.04
CA ASN A 165 -1.13 10.20 -15.92
C ASN A 165 -0.72 9.22 -17.04
N HIS A 166 0.08 9.70 -18.00
CA HIS A 166 0.63 8.87 -19.08
C HIS A 166 1.42 7.63 -18.60
N MET A 167 1.89 7.63 -17.35
CA MET A 167 2.58 6.50 -16.71
C MET A 167 1.62 5.55 -15.96
N GLY A 168 0.30 5.74 -16.04
CA GLY A 168 -0.70 4.93 -15.36
C GLY A 168 -0.82 5.17 -13.85
N LYS A 169 -0.13 6.17 -13.30
CA LYS A 169 -0.22 6.55 -11.89
C LYS A 169 -1.43 7.45 -11.65
N VAL A 170 -2.16 7.19 -10.57
CA VAL A 170 -3.25 8.05 -10.11
C VAL A 170 -2.66 9.37 -9.62
N ASN A 171 -3.14 10.50 -10.15
CA ASN A 171 -2.72 11.80 -9.65
C ASN A 171 -3.50 12.14 -8.38
N LYS A 172 -2.93 11.77 -7.25
CA LYS A 172 -3.52 11.93 -5.92
C LYS A 172 -3.84 13.40 -5.58
N LYS A 173 -3.02 14.37 -6.04
CA LYS A 173 -3.25 15.80 -5.77
C LYS A 173 -4.48 16.32 -6.49
N ASP A 174 -4.65 15.93 -7.75
CA ASP A 174 -5.80 16.34 -8.56
C ASP A 174 -7.06 15.65 -8.05
N LEU A 175 -6.97 14.37 -7.69
CA LEU A 175 -8.06 13.62 -7.08
C LEU A 175 -8.55 14.29 -5.79
N LYS A 176 -7.64 14.74 -4.92
CA LYS A 176 -8.02 15.46 -3.70
C LYS A 176 -8.81 16.73 -4.00
N LYS A 177 -8.34 17.55 -4.96
CA LYS A 177 -9.02 18.79 -5.35
C LYS A 177 -10.41 18.52 -5.93
N GLU A 178 -10.53 17.50 -6.79
CA GLU A 178 -11.82 17.12 -7.38
C GLU A 178 -12.83 16.69 -6.31
N LEU A 179 -12.39 15.94 -5.31
CA LEU A 179 -13.26 15.52 -4.20
C LEU A 179 -13.64 16.68 -3.27
N GLU A 180 -12.70 17.60 -2.99
CA GLU A 180 -12.99 18.81 -2.21
C GLU A 180 -14.00 19.72 -2.94
N GLN A 181 -14.02 19.73 -4.28
CA GLN A 181 -15.03 20.44 -5.07
C GLN A 181 -16.39 19.75 -5.11
N LEU A 182 -16.44 18.42 -4.99
CA LEU A 182 -17.69 17.67 -4.96
C LEU A 182 -18.42 17.77 -3.61
N GLU A 183 -17.74 18.19 -2.55
CA GLU A 183 -18.34 18.46 -1.24
C GLU A 183 -18.86 19.91 -1.08
N GLN A 184 -18.53 20.82 -1.99
CA GLN A 184 -18.95 22.23 -1.99
C GLN A 184 -20.23 22.44 -2.81
#